data_AF-A0A432IG08-F1
#
_entry.id   AF-A0A432IG08-F1
#
_cell.length_a   1.000
_cell.length_b   1.000
_cell.length_c   1.000
_cell.angle_alpha   90.00
_cell.angle_beta   90.00
_cell.angle_gamma   90.00
#
_symmetry.space_group_name_H-M   'P 1'
#
loop_
_entity.id
_entity.type
_entity.pdbx_description
1 polymer ?
#
loop_
_entity_poly.entity_id
_entity_poly.type
_entity_poly.pdbx_seq_one_letter_code
_entity_poly.pdbx_strand_id
1 'polypeptide(L)'
;MTRMILATAALLMSLALANQSHAQTFSAGSDSAGAGGSMNITATLDNVGSGGAVQGWSFGMCHDSSIASISGINDEDSFDVDFNETSIYADGWTQGVVICFTGCNPIAEGTVGYIMASADYAITSTALPGLYSVDFCGTQGSPNVSTVAVVGGSSLIPTQNSGTMEVIDIPGPAYTYSVPDTIATYNPDDGNASFSADILISEIDNSALGAPFPNQTQGFSMGLGHDQTMLEATAVTLAGPVAALDGGNGPSFAESSIYPDGFTLGCVYSFVGAETISYTSAETVAVASYSTIPSALIGDTDGASTSLAWTGGLGSPNVTNVVVVGGGSIAAETTDGTITLNAASVTPYLRSDANHDGRNDVADAIWMLSDLFLGGIHNDCEGANDANGDGGYDVADPTFVIQYQFLEGSAPPAPYPDCGTTSGQQAEDCNSYPHCG
;
A
#
# COMPACT_ATOMS: atom_id res chain seq x y z
N MET A 1 3.22 -102.95 25.19
CA MET A 1 3.65 -102.31 23.94
C MET A 1 3.36 -100.82 24.07
N THR A 2 4.37 -100.03 24.42
CA THR A 2 4.24 -98.57 24.51
C THR A 2 5.56 -97.98 24.00
N ARG A 3 5.43 -97.10 23.01
CA ARG A 3 6.47 -96.67 22.09
C ARG A 3 7.42 -95.64 22.71
N MET A 4 8.69 -95.78 22.33
CA MET A 4 9.81 -94.90 22.58
C MET A 4 9.93 -93.92 21.40
N ILE A 5 9.98 -92.60 21.65
CA ILE A 5 10.36 -91.59 20.64
C ILE A 5 11.32 -90.59 21.28
N LEU A 6 12.50 -90.51 20.67
CA LEU A 6 13.62 -89.60 20.92
C LEU A 6 13.24 -88.13 20.65
N ALA A 7 13.75 -87.23 21.49
CA ALA A 7 13.78 -85.80 21.21
C ALA A 7 15.05 -85.44 20.42
N THR A 8 14.88 -84.84 19.25
CA THR A 8 15.95 -84.21 18.45
C THR A 8 15.69 -82.71 18.40
N ALA A 9 16.61 -81.92 18.96
CA ALA A 9 16.63 -80.47 18.87
C ALA A 9 17.07 -80.05 17.46
N ALA A 10 16.22 -79.32 16.74
CA ALA A 10 16.56 -78.71 15.46
C ALA A 10 17.09 -77.28 15.71
N LEU A 11 18.34 -77.05 15.33
CA LEU A 11 18.99 -75.75 15.33
C LEU A 11 18.42 -74.92 14.16
N LEU A 12 17.54 -73.97 14.45
CA LEU A 12 17.11 -72.97 13.46
C LEU A 12 18.26 -71.98 13.22
N MET A 13 18.87 -72.05 12.04
CA MET A 13 19.73 -70.99 11.51
C MET A 13 18.83 -69.80 11.14
N SER A 14 18.83 -68.76 11.97
CA SER A 14 18.26 -67.47 11.63
C SER A 14 19.15 -66.80 10.58
N LEU A 15 18.61 -66.60 9.36
CA LEU A 15 19.16 -65.61 8.43
C LEU A 15 18.99 -64.23 9.08
N ALA A 16 20.06 -63.68 9.62
CA ALA A 16 20.12 -62.26 9.94
C ALA A 16 20.23 -61.51 8.60
N LEU A 17 19.14 -60.90 8.16
CA LEU A 17 19.20 -59.75 7.27
C LEU A 17 19.97 -58.68 8.05
N ALA A 18 21.26 -58.49 7.72
CA ALA A 18 21.97 -57.31 8.18
C ALA A 18 21.23 -56.11 7.59
N ASN A 19 20.53 -55.35 8.45
CA ASN A 19 20.20 -53.96 8.15
C ASN A 19 21.53 -53.27 7.86
N GLN A 20 21.87 -53.04 6.60
CA GLN A 20 22.89 -52.06 6.27
C GLN A 20 22.31 -50.70 6.66
N SER A 21 22.62 -50.22 7.85
CA SER A 21 22.49 -48.80 8.14
C SER A 21 23.45 -48.08 7.22
N HIS A 22 22.93 -47.32 6.24
CA HIS A 22 23.76 -46.47 5.40
C HIS A 22 24.49 -45.47 6.31
N ALA A 23 25.83 -45.51 6.30
CA ALA A 23 26.66 -44.68 7.16
C ALA A 23 26.84 -43.25 6.62
N GLN A 24 26.52 -43.03 5.34
CA GLN A 24 26.60 -41.72 4.69
C GLN A 24 25.20 -41.22 4.37
N THR A 25 24.96 -39.94 4.64
CA THR A 25 23.74 -39.23 4.28
C THR A 25 24.10 -38.02 3.44
N PHE A 26 23.48 -37.91 2.27
CA PHE A 26 23.56 -36.74 1.40
C PHE A 26 22.27 -35.95 1.55
N SER A 27 22.37 -34.65 1.79
CA SER A 27 21.20 -33.77 1.94
C SER A 27 21.30 -32.59 0.98
N ALA A 28 20.22 -32.33 0.25
CA ALA A 28 20.07 -31.11 -0.53
C ALA A 28 19.51 -30.01 0.39
N GLY A 29 20.06 -28.80 0.28
CA GLY A 29 19.60 -27.62 1.01
C GLY A 29 18.23 -27.15 0.54
N SER A 30 17.68 -26.15 1.22
CA SER A 30 16.46 -25.46 0.79
C SER A 30 16.68 -23.96 0.82
N ASP A 31 16.07 -23.25 -0.12
CA ASP A 31 16.16 -21.80 -0.22
C ASP A 31 14.89 -21.23 -0.87
N SER A 32 14.70 -19.92 -0.75
CA SER A 32 13.49 -19.20 -1.18
C SER A 32 13.83 -17.92 -1.95
N ALA A 33 13.10 -17.65 -3.03
CA ALA A 33 13.23 -16.41 -3.82
C ALA A 33 11.96 -16.17 -4.63
N GLY A 34 11.67 -14.92 -4.97
CA GLY A 34 10.57 -14.58 -5.88
C GLY A 34 10.88 -15.00 -7.32
N ALA A 35 9.84 -15.03 -8.15
CA ALA A 35 10.00 -15.24 -9.59
C ALA A 35 10.97 -14.19 -10.19
N GLY A 36 11.95 -14.65 -10.98
CA GLY A 36 13.02 -13.79 -11.52
C GLY A 36 14.17 -13.51 -10.55
N GLY A 37 14.10 -13.98 -9.31
CA GLY A 37 15.17 -13.90 -8.32
C GLY A 37 16.22 -15.03 -8.47
N SER A 38 17.08 -15.16 -7.46
CA SER A 38 18.10 -16.20 -7.39
C SER A 38 18.11 -16.90 -6.03
N MET A 39 18.48 -18.18 -6.01
CA MET A 39 18.65 -19.01 -4.82
C MET A 39 20.03 -19.69 -4.84
N ASN A 40 20.56 -20.07 -3.68
CA ASN A 40 21.74 -20.93 -3.59
C ASN A 40 21.40 -22.21 -2.81
N ILE A 41 21.55 -23.37 -3.44
CA ILE A 41 21.24 -24.67 -2.81
C ILE A 41 22.51 -25.49 -2.67
N THR A 42 22.80 -25.89 -1.44
CA THR A 42 23.95 -26.70 -1.07
C THR A 42 23.65 -28.19 -1.16
N ALA A 43 24.67 -29.00 -1.43
CA ALA A 43 24.66 -30.45 -1.24
C ALA A 43 25.62 -30.78 -0.10
N THR A 44 25.11 -31.40 0.97
CA THR A 44 25.91 -31.70 2.18
C THR A 44 26.04 -33.19 2.43
N LEU A 45 27.15 -33.57 3.06
CA LEU A 45 27.49 -34.94 3.41
C LEU A 45 27.66 -35.08 4.93
N ASP A 46 26.90 -36.00 5.51
CA ASP A 46 27.13 -36.51 6.87
C ASP A 46 27.71 -37.92 6.79
N ASN A 47 28.85 -38.14 7.41
CA ASN A 47 29.50 -39.46 7.52
C ASN A 47 29.32 -40.03 8.94
N VAL A 48 28.07 -40.24 9.33
CA VAL A 48 27.67 -40.69 10.68
C VAL A 48 27.28 -42.17 10.67
N GLY A 49 28.26 -43.05 10.88
CA GLY A 49 28.03 -44.49 11.05
C GLY A 49 29.30 -45.31 10.81
N SER A 50 29.29 -46.59 11.23
CA SER A 50 30.46 -47.48 11.17
C SER A 50 30.77 -48.01 9.75
N GLY A 51 30.90 -47.08 8.80
CA GLY A 51 31.19 -47.34 7.38
C GLY A 51 32.65 -47.10 7.00
N GLY A 52 33.38 -46.27 7.75
CA GLY A 52 34.74 -45.84 7.42
C GLY A 52 34.81 -44.43 6.83
N ALA A 53 36.01 -43.98 6.49
CA ALA A 53 36.26 -42.63 5.99
C ALA A 53 35.91 -42.52 4.48
N VAL A 54 35.23 -41.44 4.09
CA VAL A 54 34.83 -41.18 2.69
C VAL A 54 36.03 -40.68 1.90
N GLN A 55 36.29 -41.28 0.74
CA GLN A 55 37.44 -41.03 -0.14
C GLN A 55 37.06 -40.24 -1.40
N GLY A 56 35.77 -40.03 -1.62
CA GLY A 56 35.20 -39.36 -2.78
C GLY A 56 33.70 -39.60 -2.86
N TRP A 57 33.04 -38.95 -3.81
CA TRP A 57 31.60 -39.08 -4.04
C TRP A 57 31.27 -38.77 -5.49
N SER A 58 30.07 -39.16 -5.91
CA SER A 58 29.44 -38.60 -7.09
C SER A 58 27.94 -38.48 -6.88
N PHE A 59 27.31 -37.48 -7.49
CA PHE A 59 25.86 -37.36 -7.51
C PHE A 59 25.38 -36.56 -8.71
N GLY A 60 24.12 -36.78 -9.08
CA GLY A 60 23.32 -35.83 -9.83
C GLY A 60 22.31 -35.17 -8.90
N MET A 61 22.06 -33.88 -9.10
CA MET A 61 21.01 -33.11 -8.44
C MET A 61 20.00 -32.68 -9.51
N CYS A 62 18.73 -33.00 -9.33
CA CYS A 62 17.65 -32.71 -10.27
C CYS A 62 16.72 -31.64 -9.72
N HIS A 63 16.17 -30.85 -10.63
CA HIS A 63 15.14 -29.85 -10.35
C HIS A 63 14.16 -29.71 -11.53
N ASP A 64 13.03 -29.06 -11.30
CA ASP A 64 12.11 -28.72 -12.39
C ASP A 64 12.67 -27.55 -13.22
N SER A 65 13.15 -27.87 -14.43
CA SER A 65 13.70 -26.90 -15.39
C SER A 65 12.71 -25.80 -15.84
N SER A 66 11.39 -25.97 -15.60
CA SER A 66 10.41 -24.92 -15.84
C SER A 66 10.40 -23.84 -14.74
N ILE A 67 10.98 -24.15 -13.58
CA ILE A 67 11.01 -23.27 -12.42
C ILE A 67 12.32 -22.50 -12.35
N ALA A 68 13.45 -23.18 -12.57
CA ALA A 68 14.76 -22.58 -12.41
C ALA A 68 15.77 -23.09 -13.44
N SER A 69 16.83 -22.31 -13.63
CA SER A 69 18.03 -22.71 -14.37
C SER A 69 19.26 -22.50 -13.49
N ILE A 70 20.32 -23.27 -13.71
CA ILE A 70 21.53 -23.17 -12.90
C ILE A 70 22.48 -22.16 -13.55
N SER A 71 22.85 -21.12 -12.82
CA SER A 71 23.78 -20.08 -13.26
C SER A 71 25.23 -20.35 -12.88
N GLY A 72 25.48 -21.20 -11.88
CA GLY A 72 26.82 -21.54 -11.41
C GLY A 72 26.84 -22.71 -10.45
N ILE A 73 27.99 -23.36 -10.33
CA ILE A 73 28.27 -24.38 -9.30
C ILE A 73 29.53 -23.92 -8.57
N ASN A 74 29.48 -23.96 -7.25
CA ASN A 74 30.59 -23.60 -6.37
C ASN A 74 31.09 -24.87 -5.67
N ASP A 75 32.41 -25.05 -5.64
CA ASP A 75 33.04 -26.26 -5.10
C ASP A 75 32.99 -26.36 -3.57
N GLU A 76 32.68 -25.27 -2.87
CA GLU A 76 32.56 -25.21 -1.40
C GLU A 76 33.76 -25.88 -0.69
N ASP A 77 33.56 -26.93 0.12
CA ASP A 77 34.65 -27.61 0.84
C ASP A 77 35.48 -28.55 -0.06
N SER A 78 35.16 -28.68 -1.36
CA SER A 78 35.81 -29.58 -2.32
C SER A 78 36.83 -28.89 -3.25
N PHE A 79 37.34 -27.71 -2.87
CA PHE A 79 38.28 -26.92 -3.68
C PHE A 79 39.73 -27.45 -3.73
N ASP A 80 40.16 -28.28 -2.78
CA ASP A 80 41.55 -28.79 -2.65
C ASP A 80 41.58 -30.33 -2.67
N VAL A 81 40.98 -30.89 -3.72
CA VAL A 81 40.89 -32.35 -3.96
C VAL A 81 41.61 -32.72 -5.25
N ASP A 82 42.04 -33.99 -5.35
CA ASP A 82 42.78 -34.48 -6.52
C ASP A 82 41.94 -34.49 -7.82
N PHE A 83 40.62 -34.60 -7.72
CA PHE A 83 39.68 -34.53 -8.85
C PHE A 83 38.34 -33.99 -8.38
N ASN A 84 37.84 -32.95 -9.04
CA ASN A 84 36.50 -32.43 -8.89
C ASN A 84 36.00 -31.99 -10.26
N GLU A 85 34.97 -32.65 -10.76
CA GLU A 85 34.34 -32.32 -12.04
C GLU A 85 32.86 -32.04 -11.82
N THR A 86 32.41 -30.90 -12.33
CA THR A 86 31.01 -30.47 -12.29
C THR A 86 30.46 -30.28 -13.70
N SER A 87 29.15 -30.45 -13.86
CA SER A 87 28.48 -30.20 -15.15
C SER A 87 27.05 -29.73 -14.92
N ILE A 88 26.63 -28.73 -15.70
CA ILE A 88 25.29 -28.15 -15.66
C ILE A 88 24.45 -28.72 -16.81
N TYR A 89 23.21 -29.09 -16.49
CA TYR A 89 22.16 -29.52 -17.41
C TYR A 89 20.92 -28.63 -17.22
N ALA A 90 19.93 -28.78 -18.09
CA ALA A 90 18.71 -27.96 -18.02
C ALA A 90 17.88 -28.27 -16.75
N ASP A 91 17.82 -29.54 -16.37
CA ASP A 91 17.01 -30.09 -15.28
C ASP A 91 17.88 -30.63 -14.13
N GLY A 92 19.14 -30.21 -14.05
CA GLY A 92 20.01 -30.58 -12.95
C GLY A 92 21.48 -30.27 -13.16
N TRP A 93 22.30 -30.77 -12.25
CA TRP A 93 23.76 -30.73 -12.36
C TRP A 93 24.38 -31.99 -11.75
N THR A 94 25.64 -32.23 -12.04
CA THR A 94 26.40 -33.35 -11.46
C THR A 94 27.68 -32.87 -10.83
N GLN A 95 28.14 -33.60 -9.83
CA GLN A 95 29.50 -33.51 -9.30
C GLN A 95 30.10 -34.90 -9.16
N GLY A 96 31.37 -35.05 -9.50
CA GLY A 96 32.19 -36.22 -9.19
C GLY A 96 33.50 -35.79 -8.55
N VAL A 97 33.79 -36.32 -7.36
CA VAL A 97 34.99 -35.96 -6.59
C VAL A 97 35.79 -37.20 -6.20
N VAL A 98 37.10 -37.13 -6.39
CA VAL A 98 38.08 -38.00 -5.74
C VAL A 98 38.94 -37.11 -4.85
N ILE A 99 38.85 -37.32 -3.54
CA ILE A 99 39.55 -36.47 -2.56
C ILE A 99 41.07 -36.60 -2.77
N CYS A 100 41.55 -37.85 -2.84
CA CYS A 100 42.96 -38.14 -3.05
C CYS A 100 43.14 -39.51 -3.72
N PHE A 101 43.81 -39.57 -4.88
CA PHE A 101 44.12 -40.82 -5.59
C PHE A 101 45.03 -41.75 -4.81
N THR A 102 45.82 -41.19 -3.87
CA THR A 102 46.69 -41.97 -2.98
C THR A 102 46.04 -42.31 -1.64
N GLY A 103 44.76 -41.95 -1.44
CA GLY A 103 43.99 -42.28 -0.23
C GLY A 103 44.33 -41.42 0.99
N CYS A 104 44.98 -40.29 0.79
CA CYS A 104 45.27 -39.29 1.82
C CYS A 104 44.01 -38.47 2.17
N ASN A 105 43.95 -37.97 3.42
CA ASN A 105 42.92 -37.03 3.89
C ASN A 105 41.44 -37.41 3.63
N PRO A 106 41.00 -38.67 3.81
CA PRO A 106 39.59 -39.00 3.65
C PRO A 106 38.73 -38.29 4.71
N ILE A 107 37.47 -37.98 4.39
CA ILE A 107 36.52 -37.39 5.35
C ILE A 107 36.26 -38.42 6.45
N ALA A 108 36.65 -38.08 7.67
CA ALA A 108 36.59 -38.98 8.81
C ALA A 108 35.16 -39.42 9.15
N GLU A 109 35.04 -40.57 9.79
CA GLU A 109 33.79 -40.98 10.42
C GLU A 109 33.44 -39.99 11.56
N GLY A 110 32.17 -39.61 11.66
CA GLY A 110 31.67 -38.61 12.58
C GLY A 110 31.65 -37.18 12.03
N THR A 111 32.15 -36.93 10.82
CA THR A 111 31.99 -35.63 10.16
C THR A 111 30.52 -35.39 9.80
N VAL A 112 30.02 -34.20 10.10
CA VAL A 112 28.67 -33.74 9.76
C VAL A 112 28.73 -32.38 9.07
N GLY A 113 27.80 -32.14 8.16
CA GLY A 113 27.62 -30.86 7.46
C GLY A 113 28.76 -30.53 6.50
N TYR A 114 29.49 -31.50 5.98
CA TYR A 114 30.53 -31.25 4.97
C TYR A 114 29.87 -30.76 3.69
N ILE A 115 30.20 -29.57 3.21
CA ILE A 115 29.53 -28.96 2.06
C ILE A 115 30.24 -29.42 0.78
N MET A 116 29.65 -30.38 0.08
CA MET A 116 30.25 -30.98 -1.12
C MET A 116 30.35 -29.98 -2.28
N ALA A 117 29.28 -29.22 -2.48
CA ALA A 117 29.17 -28.13 -3.47
C ALA A 117 27.88 -27.35 -3.23
N SER A 118 27.74 -26.18 -3.86
CA SER A 118 26.48 -25.45 -3.98
C SER A 118 26.20 -25.09 -5.44
N ALA A 119 24.94 -24.87 -5.77
CA ALA A 119 24.54 -24.36 -7.08
C ALA A 119 23.71 -23.09 -6.94
N ASP A 120 24.06 -22.08 -7.74
CA ASP A 120 23.29 -20.85 -7.89
C ASP A 120 22.19 -21.08 -8.92
N TYR A 121 20.94 -20.93 -8.50
CA TYR A 121 19.76 -21.06 -9.34
C TYR A 121 19.21 -19.68 -9.68
N ALA A 122 18.94 -19.44 -10.96
CA ALA A 122 18.14 -18.32 -11.43
C ALA A 122 16.69 -18.79 -11.63
N ILE A 123 15.77 -18.22 -10.86
CA ILE A 123 14.34 -18.56 -10.91
C ILE A 123 13.72 -17.88 -12.12
N THR A 124 12.94 -18.63 -12.88
CA THR A 124 12.26 -18.10 -14.07
C THR A 124 11.26 -17.03 -13.66
N SER A 125 11.18 -15.92 -14.39
CA SER A 125 10.24 -14.82 -14.12
C SER A 125 8.76 -15.21 -14.25
N THR A 126 8.47 -16.38 -14.84
CA THR A 126 7.12 -16.94 -14.98
C THR A 126 6.84 -18.09 -14.01
N ALA A 127 7.75 -18.38 -13.07
CA ALA A 127 7.54 -19.42 -12.07
C ALA A 127 6.34 -19.04 -11.19
N LEU A 128 5.45 -20.00 -10.95
CA LEU A 128 4.31 -19.79 -10.05
C LEU A 128 4.76 -19.97 -8.59
N PRO A 129 4.16 -19.24 -7.64
CA PRO A 129 4.43 -19.46 -6.22
C PRO A 129 4.19 -20.91 -5.81
N GLY A 130 5.09 -21.47 -5.01
CA GLY A 130 4.99 -22.85 -4.56
C GLY A 130 6.30 -23.46 -4.08
N LEU A 131 6.20 -24.69 -3.58
CA LEU A 131 7.34 -25.50 -3.16
C LEU A 131 7.67 -26.53 -4.24
N TYR A 132 8.91 -26.51 -4.71
CA TYR A 132 9.42 -27.42 -5.75
C TYR A 132 10.56 -28.25 -5.20
N SER A 133 10.58 -29.54 -5.51
CA SER A 133 11.60 -30.46 -4.99
C SER A 133 12.95 -30.25 -5.68
N VAL A 134 14.02 -30.40 -4.90
CA VAL A 134 15.38 -30.58 -5.41
C VAL A 134 15.92 -31.88 -4.86
N ASP A 135 16.16 -32.83 -5.77
CA ASP A 135 16.38 -34.23 -5.42
C ASP A 135 17.71 -34.73 -5.94
N PHE A 136 18.41 -35.54 -5.15
CA PHE A 136 19.47 -36.38 -5.70
C PHE A 136 18.87 -37.37 -6.69
N CYS A 137 19.51 -37.51 -7.86
CA CYS A 137 18.99 -38.32 -8.95
C CYS A 137 20.11 -39.01 -9.74
N GLY A 138 19.76 -40.16 -10.34
CA GLY A 138 20.65 -40.94 -11.21
C GLY A 138 20.40 -40.72 -12.71
N THR A 139 19.77 -39.59 -13.08
CA THR A 139 19.36 -39.29 -14.46
C THR A 139 20.23 -38.25 -15.14
N GLN A 140 21.00 -37.46 -14.38
CA GLN A 140 21.90 -36.44 -14.90
C GLN A 140 23.23 -37.04 -15.34
N GLY A 141 23.89 -36.45 -16.34
CA GLY A 141 25.15 -36.94 -16.88
C GLY A 141 25.02 -37.76 -18.18
N SER A 142 26.12 -37.87 -18.93
CA SER A 142 26.23 -38.78 -20.08
C SER A 142 27.61 -39.46 -20.09
N PRO A 143 27.76 -40.68 -19.54
CA PRO A 143 26.71 -41.52 -18.96
C PRO A 143 26.15 -40.96 -17.64
N ASN A 144 24.97 -41.40 -17.24
CA ASN A 144 24.33 -40.91 -16.03
C ASN A 144 25.21 -41.12 -14.79
N VAL A 145 25.32 -40.09 -13.96
CA VAL A 145 26.05 -40.09 -12.70
C VAL A 145 25.17 -40.69 -11.62
N SER A 146 25.68 -41.72 -10.93
CA SER A 146 24.99 -42.34 -9.80
C SER A 146 25.33 -41.62 -8.50
N THR A 147 24.36 -41.49 -7.60
CA THR A 147 24.57 -40.96 -6.25
C THR A 147 25.25 -42.00 -5.36
N VAL A 148 26.55 -41.83 -5.12
CA VAL A 148 27.37 -42.74 -4.30
C VAL A 148 28.41 -42.00 -3.47
N ALA A 149 28.74 -42.55 -2.31
CA ALA A 149 29.93 -42.23 -1.54
C ALA A 149 30.96 -43.36 -1.69
N VAL A 150 32.25 -43.03 -1.85
CA VAL A 150 33.33 -44.02 -1.97
C VAL A 150 33.96 -44.25 -0.60
N VAL A 151 33.87 -45.48 -0.10
CA VAL A 151 34.42 -45.86 1.21
C VAL A 151 35.16 -47.18 1.09
N GLY A 152 36.44 -47.20 1.49
CA GLY A 152 37.29 -48.38 1.36
C GLY A 152 37.41 -48.90 -0.08
N GLY A 153 37.38 -47.98 -1.07
CA GLY A 153 37.37 -48.29 -2.50
C GLY A 153 36.06 -48.84 -3.06
N SER A 154 34.99 -48.94 -2.25
CA SER A 154 33.66 -49.40 -2.69
C SER A 154 32.70 -48.23 -2.84
N SER A 155 31.86 -48.24 -3.88
CA SER A 155 30.77 -47.28 -4.05
C SER A 155 29.55 -47.71 -3.25
N LEU A 156 29.16 -46.90 -2.27
CA LEU A 156 28.00 -47.11 -1.41
C LEU A 156 26.91 -46.09 -1.75
N ILE A 157 25.66 -46.51 -1.78
CA ILE A 157 24.53 -45.59 -1.98
C ILE A 157 24.23 -44.92 -0.63
N PRO A 158 24.29 -43.58 -0.51
CA PRO A 158 23.97 -42.90 0.74
C PRO A 158 22.46 -42.81 0.96
N THR A 159 22.05 -42.56 2.20
CA THR A 159 20.71 -42.01 2.48
C THR A 159 20.61 -40.65 1.80
N GLN A 160 19.50 -40.35 1.13
CA GLN A 160 19.31 -39.11 0.38
C GLN A 160 18.14 -38.34 0.97
N ASN A 161 18.39 -37.09 1.38
CA ASN A 161 17.36 -36.16 1.80
C ASN A 161 17.18 -35.08 0.74
N SER A 162 15.94 -34.89 0.32
CA SER A 162 15.55 -33.86 -0.63
C SER A 162 15.57 -32.47 -0.01
N GLY A 163 15.83 -31.50 -0.87
CA GLY A 163 15.73 -30.08 -0.60
C GLY A 163 14.49 -29.48 -1.26
N THR A 164 14.29 -28.18 -1.09
CA THR A 164 13.18 -27.45 -1.69
C THR A 164 13.59 -26.09 -2.23
N MET A 165 13.03 -25.73 -3.38
CA MET A 165 12.96 -24.36 -3.89
C MET A 165 11.59 -23.79 -3.55
N GLU A 166 11.55 -22.77 -2.71
CA GLU A 166 10.31 -22.04 -2.43
C GLU A 166 10.23 -20.78 -3.32
N VAL A 167 9.38 -20.83 -4.34
CA VAL A 167 9.05 -19.62 -5.09
C VAL A 167 8.04 -18.83 -4.27
N ILE A 168 8.49 -17.75 -3.66
CA ILE A 168 7.63 -16.88 -2.84
C ILE A 168 6.85 -15.91 -3.74
N ASP A 169 5.60 -15.65 -3.35
CA ASP A 169 4.78 -14.63 -4.00
C ASP A 169 5.17 -13.25 -3.47
N ILE A 170 5.75 -12.41 -4.35
CA ILE A 170 6.09 -11.03 -4.03
C ILE A 170 4.99 -10.16 -4.62
N PRO A 171 4.14 -9.51 -3.81
CA PRO A 171 3.07 -8.70 -4.32
C PRO A 171 3.64 -7.53 -5.14
N GLY A 172 2.97 -7.20 -6.24
CA GLY A 172 3.26 -5.99 -7.00
C GLY A 172 2.94 -4.71 -6.21
N PRO A 173 3.29 -3.53 -6.75
CA PRO A 173 2.87 -2.26 -6.19
C PRO A 173 1.34 -2.21 -6.05
N ALA A 174 0.88 -1.73 -4.90
CA ALA A 174 -0.54 -1.55 -4.60
C ALA A 174 -0.76 -0.17 -3.99
N TYR A 175 -1.88 0.46 -4.31
CA TYR A 175 -2.20 1.82 -3.91
C TYR A 175 -3.59 1.89 -3.28
N THR A 176 -3.77 2.81 -2.35
CA THR A 176 -5.06 3.15 -1.77
C THR A 176 -5.45 4.57 -2.17
N TYR A 177 -6.67 4.71 -2.64
CA TYR A 177 -7.37 5.99 -2.73
C TYR A 177 -8.24 6.17 -1.50
N SER A 178 -8.13 7.30 -0.84
CA SER A 178 -8.92 7.58 0.37
C SER A 178 -9.45 9.00 0.42
N VAL A 179 -10.63 9.15 1.02
CA VAL A 179 -11.23 10.43 1.36
C VAL A 179 -11.54 10.41 2.86
N PRO A 180 -11.02 11.35 3.67
CA PRO A 180 -11.29 11.37 5.10
C PRO A 180 -12.75 11.73 5.39
N ASP A 181 -13.25 11.25 6.53
CA ASP A 181 -14.54 11.71 7.04
C ASP A 181 -14.50 13.23 7.28
N THR A 182 -15.56 13.91 6.87
CA THR A 182 -15.68 15.37 6.98
C THR A 182 -16.93 15.71 7.76
N ILE A 183 -16.82 16.70 8.64
CA ILE A 183 -17.97 17.30 9.32
C ILE A 183 -18.19 18.67 8.70
N ALA A 184 -19.41 18.94 8.28
CA ALA A 184 -19.85 20.25 7.86
C ALA A 184 -21.10 20.65 8.63
N THR A 185 -21.27 21.95 8.83
CA THR A 185 -22.41 22.51 9.54
C THR A 185 -23.30 23.21 8.53
N TYR A 186 -24.62 23.10 8.67
CA TYR A 186 -25.58 23.82 7.85
C TYR A 186 -26.65 24.50 8.72
N ASN A 187 -27.23 25.58 8.18
CA ASN A 187 -28.36 26.24 8.81
C ASN A 187 -29.67 25.52 8.44
N PRO A 188 -30.45 24.99 9.39
CA PRO A 188 -31.72 24.32 9.09
C PRO A 188 -32.77 25.22 8.46
N ASP A 189 -32.66 26.55 8.58
CA ASP A 189 -33.63 27.48 8.00
C ASP A 189 -33.49 27.59 6.46
N ASP A 190 -32.27 27.46 5.93
CA ASP A 190 -32.00 27.59 4.50
C ASP A 190 -31.34 26.35 3.86
N GLY A 191 -30.89 25.38 4.64
CA GLY A 191 -30.29 24.13 4.20
C GLY A 191 -28.90 24.26 3.55
N ASN A 192 -28.28 25.45 3.59
CA ASN A 192 -27.03 25.73 2.89
C ASN A 192 -25.81 25.41 3.74
N ALA A 193 -24.83 24.75 3.13
CA ALA A 193 -23.47 24.62 3.63
C ALA A 193 -22.48 24.45 2.48
N SER A 194 -21.23 24.80 2.72
CA SER A 194 -20.12 24.54 1.80
C SER A 194 -18.95 23.95 2.57
N PHE A 195 -18.27 22.98 1.97
CA PHE A 195 -17.11 22.34 2.57
C PHE A 195 -16.16 21.83 1.48
N SER A 196 -15.00 21.35 1.89
CA SER A 196 -14.04 20.70 0.98
C SER A 196 -13.64 19.34 1.52
N ALA A 197 -13.38 18.40 0.61
CA ALA A 197 -12.90 17.06 0.90
C ALA A 197 -11.52 16.87 0.26
N ASP A 198 -10.57 16.44 1.09
CA ASP A 198 -9.23 16.08 0.64
C ASP A 198 -9.27 14.71 -0.04
N ILE A 199 -8.61 14.62 -1.19
CA ILE A 199 -8.52 13.40 -1.99
C ILE A 199 -7.09 12.89 -1.90
N LEU A 200 -6.89 11.70 -1.33
CA LEU A 200 -5.57 11.19 -0.99
C LEU A 200 -5.18 9.93 -1.78
N ILE A 201 -3.88 9.80 -2.03
CA ILE A 201 -3.25 8.58 -2.55
C ILE A 201 -2.14 8.15 -1.57
N SER A 202 -2.06 6.85 -1.29
CA SER A 202 -0.92 6.21 -0.59
C SER A 202 -0.52 4.91 -1.27
N GLU A 203 0.77 4.55 -1.21
CA GLU A 203 1.26 3.21 -1.59
C GLU A 203 1.28 2.27 -0.37
N ILE A 204 0.88 1.02 -0.58
CA ILE A 204 0.95 -0.03 0.45
C ILE A 204 2.41 -0.52 0.56
N ASP A 205 3.00 -0.39 1.75
CA ASP A 205 4.38 -0.84 2.00
C ASP A 205 4.46 -2.37 2.14
N ASN A 206 4.82 -3.02 1.03
CA ASN A 206 5.10 -4.45 0.97
C ASN A 206 6.60 -4.77 0.99
N SER A 207 7.47 -3.83 1.40
CA SER A 207 8.93 -4.02 1.39
C SER A 207 9.40 -5.17 2.28
N ALA A 208 8.68 -5.46 3.38
CA ALA A 208 8.93 -6.61 4.23
C ALA A 208 8.74 -7.97 3.51
N LEU A 209 8.01 -7.98 2.39
CA LEU A 209 7.80 -9.14 1.52
C LEU A 209 8.77 -9.16 0.32
N GLY A 210 9.73 -8.24 0.26
CA GLY A 210 10.70 -8.11 -0.83
C GLY A 210 10.21 -7.30 -2.04
N ALA A 211 9.03 -6.66 -1.94
CA ALA A 211 8.54 -5.78 -3.00
C ALA A 211 9.32 -4.45 -3.03
N PRO A 212 9.59 -3.87 -4.21
CA PRO A 212 10.11 -2.50 -4.30
C PRO A 212 9.17 -1.51 -3.62
N PHE A 213 9.70 -0.60 -2.80
CA PHE A 213 8.94 0.48 -2.17
C PHE A 213 9.86 1.68 -1.84
N PRO A 214 9.40 2.92 -2.03
CA PRO A 214 8.19 3.28 -2.79
C PRO A 214 8.43 3.14 -4.30
N ASN A 215 7.35 2.95 -5.06
CA ASN A 215 7.40 2.97 -6.51
C ASN A 215 7.19 4.39 -7.05
N GLN A 216 7.76 4.65 -8.23
CA GLN A 216 7.60 5.93 -8.94
C GLN A 216 6.37 5.87 -9.84
N THR A 217 5.40 6.74 -9.56
CA THR A 217 4.15 6.84 -10.32
C THR A 217 4.26 7.88 -11.44
N GLN A 218 3.54 7.71 -12.55
CA GLN A 218 3.54 8.62 -13.71
C GLN A 218 2.21 9.36 -13.92
N GLY A 219 1.18 9.01 -13.16
CA GLY A 219 -0.16 9.55 -13.32
C GLY A 219 -1.19 8.71 -12.58
N PHE A 220 -2.44 9.16 -12.66
CA PHE A 220 -3.59 8.46 -12.12
C PHE A 220 -4.87 8.84 -12.85
N SER A 221 -5.91 8.04 -12.68
CA SER A 221 -7.28 8.44 -12.96
C SER A 221 -8.20 8.00 -11.85
N MET A 222 -9.22 8.80 -11.58
CA MET A 222 -10.15 8.56 -10.49
C MET A 222 -11.56 9.06 -10.78
N GLY A 223 -12.54 8.40 -10.16
CA GLY A 223 -13.92 8.80 -10.04
C GLY A 223 -14.40 8.68 -8.60
N LEU A 224 -15.04 9.73 -8.10
CA LEU A 224 -15.62 9.77 -6.76
C LEU A 224 -17.08 10.21 -6.87
N GLY A 225 -17.98 9.36 -6.38
CA GLY A 225 -19.42 9.59 -6.38
C GLY A 225 -19.91 10.19 -5.07
N HIS A 226 -21.05 10.87 -5.13
CA HIS A 226 -21.79 11.40 -3.98
C HIS A 226 -23.30 11.27 -4.21
N ASP A 227 -24.08 11.44 -3.13
CA ASP A 227 -25.53 11.51 -3.25
C ASP A 227 -25.98 12.86 -3.84
N GLN A 228 -26.36 12.82 -5.12
CA GLN A 228 -26.87 13.98 -5.88
C GLN A 228 -28.17 14.59 -5.34
N THR A 229 -28.79 14.00 -4.32
CA THR A 229 -29.96 14.58 -3.64
C THR A 229 -29.56 15.43 -2.44
N MET A 230 -28.34 15.25 -1.93
CA MET A 230 -27.83 15.90 -0.72
C MET A 230 -26.69 16.87 -1.01
N LEU A 231 -25.84 16.56 -1.99
CA LEU A 231 -24.60 17.27 -2.27
C LEU A 231 -24.49 17.59 -3.77
N GLU A 232 -23.78 18.66 -4.06
CA GLU A 232 -23.27 18.98 -5.38
C GLU A 232 -21.77 19.31 -5.30
N ALA A 233 -20.95 18.68 -6.15
CA ALA A 233 -19.56 19.07 -6.30
C ALA A 233 -19.48 20.37 -7.10
N THR A 234 -18.74 21.36 -6.61
CA THR A 234 -18.63 22.69 -7.22
C THR A 234 -17.27 22.95 -7.86
N ALA A 235 -16.21 22.33 -7.34
CA ALA A 235 -14.86 22.42 -7.90
C ALA A 235 -14.02 21.20 -7.56
N VAL A 236 -13.02 20.90 -8.39
CA VAL A 236 -11.96 19.91 -8.11
C VAL A 236 -10.63 20.53 -8.51
N THR A 237 -9.76 20.77 -7.53
CA THR A 237 -8.49 21.46 -7.72
C THR A 237 -7.33 20.57 -7.33
N LEU A 238 -6.26 20.54 -8.12
CA LEU A 238 -5.05 19.79 -7.76
C LEU A 238 -4.40 20.35 -6.50
N ALA A 239 -3.79 19.47 -5.71
CA ALA A 239 -3.14 19.82 -4.47
C ALA A 239 -1.85 19.02 -4.25
N GLY A 240 -1.13 19.39 -3.19
CA GLY A 240 0.05 18.69 -2.69
C GLY A 240 1.11 18.44 -3.77
N PRO A 241 1.72 17.24 -3.82
CA PRO A 241 2.82 16.96 -4.74
C PRO A 241 2.43 17.02 -6.21
N VAL A 242 1.15 16.84 -6.54
CA VAL A 242 0.66 16.90 -7.93
C VAL A 242 0.60 18.33 -8.43
N ALA A 243 0.10 19.26 -7.60
CA ALA A 243 0.12 20.69 -7.93
C ALA A 243 1.56 21.25 -8.00
N ALA A 244 2.50 20.66 -7.26
CA ALA A 244 3.89 21.08 -7.21
C ALA A 244 4.74 20.63 -8.42
N LEU A 245 4.20 19.76 -9.30
CA LEU A 245 4.89 19.32 -10.51
C LEU A 245 5.30 20.50 -11.41
N ASP A 246 6.39 20.30 -12.17
CA ASP A 246 6.99 21.33 -13.05
C ASP A 246 7.25 22.67 -12.32
N GLY A 247 7.76 22.60 -11.09
CA GLY A 247 8.06 23.80 -10.30
C GLY A 247 6.82 24.60 -9.87
N GLY A 248 5.66 23.96 -9.78
CA GLY A 248 4.37 24.57 -9.41
C GLY A 248 3.49 24.95 -10.61
N ASN A 249 3.87 24.61 -11.84
CA ASN A 249 2.99 24.74 -13.00
C ASN A 249 1.97 23.59 -13.12
N GLY A 250 2.16 22.52 -12.34
CA GLY A 250 1.31 21.34 -12.33
C GLY A 250 1.73 20.28 -13.34
N PRO A 251 0.91 19.22 -13.50
CA PRO A 251 1.19 18.11 -14.41
C PRO A 251 1.07 18.53 -15.88
N SER A 252 1.68 17.76 -16.78
CA SER A 252 1.55 17.95 -18.24
C SER A 252 0.10 17.82 -18.74
N PHE A 253 -0.73 17.07 -18.02
CA PHE A 253 -2.16 16.98 -18.26
C PHE A 253 -2.89 16.73 -16.95
N ALA A 254 -3.94 17.51 -16.69
CA ALA A 254 -4.94 17.20 -15.70
C ALA A 254 -6.30 17.74 -16.15
N GLU A 255 -7.32 16.90 -16.06
CA GLU A 255 -8.67 17.28 -16.43
C GLU A 255 -9.65 16.71 -15.41
N SER A 256 -10.50 17.58 -14.87
CA SER A 256 -11.62 17.20 -14.02
C SER A 256 -12.95 17.43 -14.74
N SER A 257 -13.94 16.60 -14.42
CA SER A 257 -15.32 16.76 -14.90
C SER A 257 -16.26 16.51 -13.75
N ILE A 258 -17.24 17.41 -13.58
CA ILE A 258 -18.24 17.35 -12.52
C ILE A 258 -19.56 16.85 -13.12
N TYR A 259 -20.18 15.92 -12.41
CA TYR A 259 -21.46 15.30 -12.70
C TYR A 259 -22.42 15.55 -11.53
N PRO A 260 -23.74 15.40 -11.72
CA PRO A 260 -24.69 15.51 -10.63
C PRO A 260 -24.39 14.55 -9.46
N ASP A 261 -23.87 13.36 -9.75
CA ASP A 261 -23.61 12.28 -8.80
C ASP A 261 -22.14 12.05 -8.48
N GLY A 262 -21.24 12.96 -8.88
CA GLY A 262 -19.81 12.77 -8.64
C GLY A 262 -18.89 13.67 -9.44
N PHE A 263 -17.60 13.35 -9.42
CA PHE A 263 -16.62 13.91 -10.33
C PHE A 263 -15.63 12.84 -10.81
N THR A 264 -14.95 13.14 -11.91
CA THR A 264 -13.79 12.39 -12.39
C THR A 264 -12.58 13.31 -12.47
N LEU A 265 -11.38 12.77 -12.26
CA LEU A 265 -10.11 13.44 -12.45
C LEU A 265 -9.11 12.49 -13.11
N GLY A 266 -8.55 12.90 -14.25
CA GLY A 266 -7.43 12.21 -14.89
C GLY A 266 -6.18 13.09 -14.85
N CYS A 267 -5.02 12.49 -14.57
CA CYS A 267 -3.75 13.20 -14.42
C CYS A 267 -2.59 12.41 -15.06
N VAL A 268 -1.80 13.07 -15.91
CA VAL A 268 -0.53 12.56 -16.44
C VAL A 268 0.56 13.56 -16.06
N TYR A 269 1.50 13.13 -15.22
CA TYR A 269 2.51 14.05 -14.67
C TYR A 269 3.41 14.61 -15.75
N SER A 270 3.91 13.74 -16.64
CA SER A 270 4.79 14.12 -17.74
C SER A 270 4.63 13.20 -18.94
N PHE A 271 4.31 13.76 -20.12
CA PHE A 271 4.23 12.98 -21.37
C PHE A 271 5.59 12.42 -21.82
N VAL A 272 6.69 13.01 -21.36
CA VAL A 272 8.06 12.57 -21.66
C VAL A 272 8.67 11.75 -20.52
N GLY A 273 7.93 11.54 -19.42
CA GLY A 273 8.39 10.79 -18.25
C GLY A 273 9.46 11.49 -17.43
N ALA A 274 9.51 12.84 -17.46
CA ALA A 274 10.51 13.61 -16.72
C ALA A 274 10.22 13.71 -15.21
N GLU A 275 8.95 13.61 -14.83
CA GLU A 275 8.50 13.81 -13.45
C GLU A 275 7.72 12.58 -12.95
N THR A 276 7.97 12.20 -11.70
CA THR A 276 7.31 11.08 -11.02
C THR A 276 7.04 11.42 -9.56
N ILE A 277 6.00 10.83 -8.98
CA ILE A 277 5.67 10.98 -7.55
C ILE A 277 5.73 9.61 -6.87
N SER A 278 6.21 9.58 -5.62
CA SER A 278 6.21 8.38 -4.77
C SER A 278 5.38 8.66 -3.52
N TYR A 279 4.43 7.78 -3.20
CA TYR A 279 3.44 7.98 -2.15
C TYR A 279 3.75 7.15 -0.89
N THR A 280 4.82 7.47 -0.17
CA THR A 280 5.24 6.73 1.04
C THR A 280 4.25 6.84 2.21
N SER A 281 3.38 7.83 2.16
CA SER A 281 2.26 8.07 3.09
C SER A 281 1.08 8.63 2.30
N ALA A 282 -0.07 8.76 2.95
CA ALA A 282 -1.23 9.40 2.34
C ALA A 282 -0.93 10.88 2.06
N GLU A 283 -1.03 11.27 0.79
CA GLU A 283 -0.80 12.64 0.31
C GLU A 283 -2.04 13.16 -0.41
N THR A 284 -2.44 14.40 -0.11
CA THR A 284 -3.54 15.06 -0.80
C THR A 284 -3.13 15.42 -2.23
N VAL A 285 -3.79 14.81 -3.22
CA VAL A 285 -3.53 15.03 -4.65
C VAL A 285 -4.51 15.99 -5.29
N ALA A 286 -5.70 16.12 -4.70
CA ALA A 286 -6.73 17.07 -5.11
C ALA A 286 -7.61 17.43 -3.91
N VAL A 287 -8.29 18.57 -4.01
CA VAL A 287 -9.32 19.03 -3.09
C VAL A 287 -10.61 19.22 -3.88
N ALA A 288 -11.68 18.56 -3.45
CA ALA A 288 -13.01 18.70 -4.03
C ALA A 288 -13.86 19.61 -3.15
N SER A 289 -14.39 20.69 -3.71
CA SER A 289 -15.32 21.59 -3.03
C SER A 289 -16.76 21.16 -3.29
N TYR A 290 -17.59 21.26 -2.25
CA TYR A 290 -18.98 20.83 -2.26
C TYR A 290 -19.90 21.91 -1.70
N SER A 291 -21.14 21.91 -2.19
CA SER A 291 -22.28 22.58 -1.56
C SER A 291 -23.34 21.53 -1.21
N THR A 292 -24.14 21.80 -0.17
CA THR A 292 -25.36 21.01 0.08
C THR A 292 -26.46 21.38 -0.91
N ILE A 293 -27.42 20.48 -1.09
CA ILE A 293 -28.66 20.73 -1.82
C ILE A 293 -29.73 21.17 -0.80
N PRO A 294 -30.14 22.45 -0.79
CA PRO A 294 -30.98 23.01 0.28
C PRO A 294 -32.30 22.28 0.49
N SER A 295 -32.93 21.82 -0.59
CA SER A 295 -34.25 21.18 -0.54
C SER A 295 -34.26 19.87 0.26
N ALA A 296 -33.10 19.26 0.50
CA ALA A 296 -32.97 18.06 1.32
C ALA A 296 -32.80 18.36 2.82
N LEU A 297 -32.38 19.58 3.18
CA LEU A 297 -31.94 19.93 4.54
C LEU A 297 -32.78 21.04 5.21
N ILE A 298 -33.58 21.80 4.45
CA ILE A 298 -34.48 22.80 5.04
C ILE A 298 -35.45 22.13 6.02
N GLY A 299 -35.44 22.61 7.26
CA GLY A 299 -36.26 22.14 8.37
C GLY A 299 -35.71 20.89 9.09
N ASP A 300 -34.58 20.33 8.65
CA ASP A 300 -33.90 19.26 9.36
C ASP A 300 -33.07 19.83 10.52
N THR A 301 -33.51 19.59 11.75
CA THR A 301 -32.80 20.04 12.97
C THR A 301 -31.95 18.95 13.60
N ASP A 302 -32.02 17.71 13.09
CA ASP A 302 -31.33 16.55 13.66
C ASP A 302 -29.99 16.29 12.95
N GLY A 303 -29.82 16.81 11.73
CA GLY A 303 -28.65 16.59 10.91
C GLY A 303 -28.74 15.32 10.06
N ALA A 304 -27.78 15.16 9.16
CA ALA A 304 -27.77 14.08 8.19
C ALA A 304 -26.36 13.51 7.97
N SER A 305 -26.29 12.32 7.39
CA SER A 305 -25.02 11.72 6.95
C SER A 305 -25.16 11.21 5.53
N THR A 306 -24.14 11.44 4.70
CA THR A 306 -24.02 10.87 3.35
C THR A 306 -22.59 10.44 3.07
N SER A 307 -22.33 9.75 1.97
CA SER A 307 -21.02 9.19 1.65
C SER A 307 -20.41 9.80 0.38
N LEU A 308 -19.08 9.92 0.40
CA LEU A 308 -18.26 10.05 -0.80
C LEU A 308 -17.66 8.68 -1.12
N ALA A 309 -18.10 8.08 -2.22
CA ALA A 309 -17.77 6.69 -2.55
C ALA A 309 -16.95 6.59 -3.84
N TRP A 310 -15.84 5.87 -3.80
CA TRP A 310 -15.00 5.67 -4.96
C TRP A 310 -15.72 4.81 -6.01
N THR A 311 -15.69 5.25 -7.28
CA THR A 311 -16.43 4.58 -8.34
C THR A 311 -15.70 4.60 -9.67
N GLY A 312 -15.67 3.44 -10.33
CA GLY A 312 -15.27 3.32 -11.74
C GLY A 312 -16.44 3.51 -12.72
N GLY A 313 -17.55 4.08 -12.24
CA GLY A 313 -18.83 4.19 -12.96
C GLY A 313 -19.08 5.54 -13.64
N LEU A 314 -18.29 6.56 -13.33
CA LEU A 314 -18.51 7.94 -13.78
C LEU A 314 -17.76 8.24 -15.09
N GLY A 315 -18.35 9.11 -15.91
CA GLY A 315 -17.80 9.50 -17.21
C GLY A 315 -18.27 8.63 -18.38
N SER A 316 -17.99 9.10 -19.61
CA SER A 316 -18.30 8.37 -20.84
C SER A 316 -17.14 8.53 -21.85
N PRO A 317 -16.23 7.54 -21.98
CA PRO A 317 -16.22 6.25 -21.28
C PRO A 317 -15.96 6.41 -19.79
N ASN A 318 -16.37 5.40 -19.01
CA ASN A 318 -16.18 5.41 -17.57
C ASN A 318 -14.70 5.52 -17.19
N VAL A 319 -14.39 6.34 -16.20
CA VAL A 319 -13.05 6.55 -15.64
C VAL A 319 -12.84 5.55 -14.51
N THR A 320 -11.85 4.68 -14.67
CA THR A 320 -11.47 3.70 -13.65
C THR A 320 -10.48 4.28 -12.65
N ASN A 321 -10.54 3.81 -11.39
CA ASN A 321 -9.61 4.20 -10.33
C ASN A 321 -8.28 3.44 -10.47
N VAL A 322 -7.27 4.08 -11.07
CA VAL A 322 -5.96 3.45 -11.32
C VAL A 322 -4.79 4.41 -11.12
N VAL A 323 -3.68 3.88 -10.60
CA VAL A 323 -2.37 4.55 -10.55
C VAL A 323 -1.49 3.98 -11.66
N VAL A 324 -0.70 4.84 -12.33
CA VAL A 324 0.22 4.41 -13.38
C VAL A 324 1.62 4.22 -12.81
N VAL A 325 2.18 3.01 -12.94
CA VAL A 325 3.55 2.64 -12.55
C VAL A 325 4.22 1.89 -13.70
N GLY A 326 5.40 2.35 -14.13
CA GLY A 326 6.13 1.73 -15.23
C GLY A 326 5.36 1.71 -16.55
N GLY A 327 4.39 2.61 -16.71
CA GLY A 327 3.46 2.65 -17.86
C GLY A 327 2.28 1.66 -17.79
N GLY A 328 2.21 0.83 -16.75
CA GLY A 328 1.05 -0.04 -16.48
C GLY A 328 0.03 0.62 -15.56
N SER A 329 -1.25 0.33 -15.76
CA SER A 329 -2.35 0.78 -14.89
C SER A 329 -2.63 -0.24 -13.79
N ILE A 330 -2.52 0.20 -12.54
CA ILE A 330 -2.77 -0.61 -11.34
C ILE A 330 -4.05 -0.12 -10.69
N ALA A 331 -5.01 -1.01 -10.48
CA ALA A 331 -6.25 -0.68 -9.77
C ALA A 331 -5.94 -0.28 -8.32
N ALA A 332 -6.51 0.84 -7.89
CA ALA A 332 -6.40 1.27 -6.49
C ALA A 332 -7.43 0.55 -5.61
N GLU A 333 -7.00 0.16 -4.42
CA GLU A 333 -7.91 -0.10 -3.31
C GLU A 333 -8.57 1.22 -2.86
N THR A 334 -9.75 1.14 -2.28
CA THR A 334 -10.56 2.34 -2.01
C THR A 334 -11.06 2.37 -0.58
N THR A 335 -10.90 3.52 0.06
CA THR A 335 -11.50 3.85 1.35
C THR A 335 -12.43 5.03 1.16
N ASP A 336 -13.72 4.77 1.22
CA ASP A 336 -14.77 5.79 1.11
C ASP A 336 -14.76 6.74 2.33
N GLY A 337 -15.29 7.94 2.14
CA GLY A 337 -15.44 8.94 3.20
C GLY A 337 -16.92 9.15 3.56
N THR A 338 -17.16 9.54 4.81
CA THR A 338 -18.50 9.95 5.29
C THR A 338 -18.53 11.46 5.48
N ILE A 339 -19.60 12.09 4.99
CA ILE A 339 -19.93 13.49 5.28
C ILE A 339 -21.00 13.51 6.35
N THR A 340 -20.66 14.08 7.50
CA THR A 340 -21.63 14.35 8.58
C THR A 340 -22.05 15.81 8.52
N LEU A 341 -23.33 16.04 8.28
CA LEU A 341 -23.96 17.35 8.21
C LEU A 341 -24.65 17.64 9.53
N ASN A 342 -24.06 18.52 10.33
CA ASN A 342 -24.64 18.94 11.60
C ASN A 342 -25.55 20.14 11.39
N ALA A 343 -26.79 20.06 11.85
CA ALA A 343 -27.67 21.22 11.91
C ALA A 343 -27.20 22.18 13.02
N ALA A 344 -27.01 23.46 12.69
CA ALA A 344 -26.79 24.52 13.67
C ALA A 344 -27.68 25.71 13.35
N SER A 345 -28.58 26.04 14.28
CA SER A 345 -29.39 27.25 14.18
C SER A 345 -28.51 28.49 14.28
N VAL A 346 -28.79 29.49 13.44
CA VAL A 346 -28.09 30.76 13.44
C VAL A 346 -28.81 31.78 14.33
N THR A 347 -28.06 32.73 14.90
CA THR A 347 -28.65 33.82 15.68
C THR A 347 -29.10 34.94 14.73
N PRO A 348 -30.38 35.34 14.72
CA PRO A 348 -30.80 36.51 13.95
C PRO A 348 -30.18 37.79 14.55
N TYR A 349 -29.86 38.75 13.69
CA TYR A 349 -29.28 40.03 14.09
C TYR A 349 -29.88 41.18 13.26
N LEU A 350 -29.61 42.41 13.67
CA LEU A 350 -29.88 43.62 12.87
C LEU A 350 -28.56 44.13 12.32
N ARG A 351 -28.43 44.22 10.99
CA ARG A 351 -27.20 44.72 10.36
C ARG A 351 -26.99 46.19 10.70
N SER A 352 -25.72 46.53 10.95
CA SER A 352 -25.25 47.87 11.34
C SER A 352 -25.64 48.35 12.73
N ASP A 353 -26.20 47.48 13.59
CA ASP A 353 -26.35 47.74 15.03
C ASP A 353 -25.20 47.07 15.79
N ALA A 354 -24.01 47.68 15.72
CA ALA A 354 -22.79 47.12 16.33
C ALA A 354 -22.79 47.24 17.86
N ASN A 355 -23.53 48.21 18.41
CA ASN A 355 -23.57 48.40 19.86
C ASN A 355 -24.64 47.51 20.54
N HIS A 356 -25.44 46.79 19.75
CA HIS A 356 -26.52 45.90 20.17
C HIS A 356 -27.58 46.62 21.01
N ASP A 357 -28.07 47.79 20.58
CA ASP A 357 -29.15 48.52 21.25
C ASP A 357 -30.52 48.44 20.52
N GLY A 358 -30.57 47.68 19.44
CA GLY A 358 -31.73 47.44 18.59
C GLY A 358 -32.01 48.59 17.62
N ARG A 359 -31.05 49.50 17.41
CA ARG A 359 -31.17 50.63 16.48
C ARG A 359 -29.94 50.71 15.60
N ASN A 360 -30.14 51.16 14.38
CA ASN A 360 -29.05 51.58 13.52
C ASN A 360 -28.99 53.10 13.54
N ASP A 361 -28.00 53.65 14.25
CA ASP A 361 -27.72 55.06 14.25
C ASP A 361 -26.22 55.42 14.29
N VAL A 362 -25.91 56.70 14.52
CA VAL A 362 -24.52 57.17 14.52
C VAL A 362 -23.71 56.59 15.69
N ALA A 363 -24.37 56.14 16.77
CA ALA A 363 -23.73 55.50 17.90
C ALA A 363 -23.06 54.19 17.49
N ASP A 364 -23.59 53.47 16.50
CA ASP A 364 -22.98 52.25 15.96
C ASP A 364 -21.66 52.54 15.26
N ALA A 365 -21.62 53.57 14.42
CA ALA A 365 -20.37 53.99 13.79
C ALA A 365 -19.31 54.42 14.83
N ILE A 366 -19.73 55.11 15.90
CA ILE A 366 -18.82 55.49 16.99
C ILE A 366 -18.33 54.26 17.76
N TRP A 367 -19.21 53.29 18.00
CA TRP A 367 -18.87 52.02 18.64
C TRP A 367 -17.83 51.26 17.83
N MET A 368 -18.08 51.04 16.54
CA MET A 368 -17.17 50.37 15.61
C MET A 368 -15.79 51.05 15.55
N LEU A 369 -15.74 52.39 15.46
CA LEU A 369 -14.47 53.12 15.46
C LEU A 369 -13.72 53.00 16.80
N SER A 370 -14.45 52.94 17.93
CA SER A 370 -13.84 52.71 19.24
C SER A 370 -13.28 51.30 19.35
N ASP A 371 -14.00 50.30 18.87
CA ASP A 371 -13.57 48.91 18.83
C ASP A 371 -12.30 48.77 17.98
N LEU A 372 -12.37 49.14 16.69
CA LEU A 372 -11.27 49.01 15.73
C LEU A 372 -9.99 49.76 16.11
N PHE A 373 -10.10 50.97 16.69
CA PHE A 373 -8.94 51.86 16.87
C PHE A 373 -8.56 52.15 18.32
N LEU A 374 -9.47 52.00 19.28
CA LEU A 374 -9.27 52.41 20.67
C LEU A 374 -9.28 51.23 21.65
N GLY A 375 -9.43 50.00 21.17
CA GLY A 375 -9.58 48.81 22.02
C GLY A 375 -10.89 48.85 22.82
N GLY A 376 -11.96 49.29 22.16
CA GLY A 376 -13.32 49.26 22.70
C GLY A 376 -13.82 47.85 22.96
N ILE A 377 -15.07 47.74 23.42
CA ILE A 377 -15.70 46.43 23.60
C ILE A 377 -16.11 45.92 22.22
N HIS A 378 -15.63 44.74 21.86
CA HIS A 378 -16.09 44.00 20.70
C HIS A 378 -17.31 43.14 21.08
N ASN A 379 -18.33 43.15 20.25
CA ASN A 379 -19.52 42.33 20.41
C ASN A 379 -19.46 41.15 19.42
N ASP A 380 -19.67 39.93 19.91
CA ASP A 380 -19.49 38.67 19.17
C ASP A 380 -20.65 38.38 18.17
N CYS A 381 -21.00 39.38 17.36
CA CYS A 381 -21.92 39.26 16.25
C CYS A 381 -21.37 40.01 15.03
N GLU A 382 -20.50 39.33 14.28
CA GLU A 382 -19.82 39.94 13.14
C GLU A 382 -20.78 40.35 12.04
N GLY A 383 -21.89 39.63 11.86
CA GLY A 383 -22.94 40.05 10.93
C GLY A 383 -23.55 41.43 11.27
N ALA A 384 -23.63 41.80 12.55
CA ALA A 384 -24.10 43.13 12.95
C ALA A 384 -23.03 44.22 12.74
N ASN A 385 -21.75 43.85 12.90
CA ASN A 385 -20.59 44.73 12.74
C ASN A 385 -20.24 45.01 11.26
N ASP A 386 -20.38 44.01 10.38
CA ASP A 386 -20.25 44.09 8.92
C ASP A 386 -21.43 44.90 8.34
N ALA A 387 -21.32 46.22 8.39
CA ALA A 387 -22.39 47.13 8.01
C ALA A 387 -22.60 47.16 6.50
N ASN A 388 -21.53 46.98 5.71
CA ASN A 388 -21.58 47.08 4.26
C ASN A 388 -21.92 45.73 3.58
N GLY A 389 -21.86 44.62 4.32
CA GLY A 389 -22.19 43.27 3.87
C GLY A 389 -21.13 42.62 2.98
N ASP A 390 -19.86 43.03 3.09
CA ASP A 390 -18.76 42.48 2.28
C ASP A 390 -18.05 41.26 2.91
N GLY A 391 -18.50 40.85 4.10
CA GLY A 391 -17.97 39.71 4.83
C GLY A 391 -16.72 40.03 5.64
N GLY A 392 -16.29 41.30 5.69
CA GLY A 392 -15.26 41.80 6.60
C GLY A 392 -15.82 42.74 7.66
N TYR A 393 -15.06 42.93 8.73
CA TYR A 393 -15.29 44.02 9.68
C TYR A 393 -14.05 44.92 9.72
N ASP A 394 -14.14 46.09 9.10
CA ASP A 394 -13.06 47.05 8.99
C ASP A 394 -13.55 48.53 9.00
N VAL A 395 -12.70 49.47 8.59
CA VAL A 395 -13.02 50.90 8.59
C VAL A 395 -14.11 51.30 7.57
N ALA A 396 -14.38 50.45 6.58
CA ALA A 396 -15.44 50.64 5.61
C ALA A 396 -16.83 50.56 6.28
N ASP A 397 -16.98 49.75 7.33
CA ASP A 397 -18.25 49.58 8.06
C ASP A 397 -18.74 50.85 8.78
N PRO A 398 -17.97 51.47 9.69
CA PRO A 398 -18.40 52.73 10.30
C PRO A 398 -18.55 53.84 9.26
N THR A 399 -17.75 53.81 8.19
CA THR A 399 -17.88 54.76 7.07
C THR A 399 -19.22 54.57 6.36
N PHE A 400 -19.63 53.32 6.13
CA PHE A 400 -20.90 52.96 5.51
C PHE A 400 -22.09 53.43 6.37
N VAL A 401 -22.06 53.16 7.68
CA VAL A 401 -23.09 53.63 8.62
C VAL A 401 -23.20 55.17 8.59
N ILE A 402 -22.09 55.90 8.65
CA ILE A 402 -22.10 57.37 8.59
C ILE A 402 -22.69 57.89 7.26
N GLN A 403 -22.33 57.25 6.13
CA GLN A 403 -22.87 57.61 4.83
C GLN A 403 -24.38 57.41 4.77
N TYR A 404 -24.87 56.28 5.26
CA TYR A 404 -26.30 56.00 5.33
C TYR A 404 -27.03 57.03 6.21
N GLN A 405 -26.50 57.33 7.40
CA GLN A 405 -27.17 58.19 8.38
C GLN A 405 -27.17 59.68 8.02
N PHE A 406 -26.13 60.20 7.34
CA PHE A 406 -25.97 61.64 7.12
C PHE A 406 -25.87 62.09 5.66
N LEU A 407 -25.55 61.18 4.73
CA LEU A 407 -25.21 61.52 3.36
C LEU A 407 -26.14 60.88 2.32
N GLU A 408 -27.33 60.43 2.74
CA GLU A 408 -28.29 59.72 1.89
C GLU A 408 -27.66 58.51 1.16
N GLY A 409 -26.74 57.83 1.85
CA GLY A 409 -26.13 56.60 1.36
C GLY A 409 -27.14 55.45 1.21
N SER A 410 -26.71 54.35 0.60
CA SER A 410 -27.53 53.14 0.49
C SER A 410 -27.90 52.60 1.86
N ALA A 411 -29.12 52.08 2.00
CA ALA A 411 -29.50 51.35 3.20
C ALA A 411 -28.62 50.09 3.36
N PRO A 412 -28.36 49.66 4.61
CA PRO A 412 -27.64 48.41 4.85
C PRO A 412 -28.27 47.24 4.11
N PRO A 413 -27.45 46.29 3.62
CA PRO A 413 -27.95 45.01 3.14
C PRO A 413 -28.74 44.27 4.21
N ALA A 414 -29.51 43.25 3.79
CA ALA A 414 -30.21 42.40 4.74
C ALA A 414 -29.23 41.75 5.75
N PRO A 415 -29.63 41.53 7.02
CA PRO A 415 -30.94 41.83 7.61
C PRO A 415 -31.08 43.29 8.10
N TYR A 416 -31.92 44.07 7.43
CA TYR A 416 -32.29 45.46 7.75
C TYR A 416 -33.63 45.79 7.05
N PRO A 417 -34.54 46.61 7.62
CA PRO A 417 -34.48 47.34 8.90
C PRO A 417 -34.90 46.52 10.13
N ASP A 418 -35.37 45.31 9.91
CA ASP A 418 -35.79 44.40 10.97
C ASP A 418 -34.73 43.32 11.19
N CYS A 419 -34.70 42.79 12.41
CA CYS A 419 -33.97 41.58 12.75
C CYS A 419 -34.25 40.44 11.76
N GLY A 420 -33.21 39.72 11.38
CA GLY A 420 -33.36 38.56 10.52
C GLY A 420 -32.07 37.79 10.35
N THR A 421 -32.11 36.84 9.43
CA THR A 421 -30.94 36.08 8.99
C THR A 421 -30.58 36.48 7.56
N THR A 422 -29.32 36.26 7.19
CA THR A 422 -28.86 36.41 5.79
C THR A 422 -28.68 35.05 5.13
N SER A 423 -28.81 35.02 3.80
CA SER A 423 -28.51 33.80 3.02
C SER A 423 -27.08 33.37 3.25
N GLY A 424 -26.86 32.09 3.54
CA GLY A 424 -25.52 31.55 3.78
C GLY A 424 -24.92 31.88 5.14
N GLN A 425 -25.67 32.54 6.04
CA GLN A 425 -25.26 32.78 7.41
C GLN A 425 -24.87 31.46 8.10
N GLN A 426 -23.71 31.46 8.75
CA GLN A 426 -23.24 30.38 9.60
C GLN A 426 -23.46 30.72 11.08
N ALA A 427 -23.36 29.71 11.96
CA ALA A 427 -23.60 29.90 13.39
C ALA A 427 -22.54 30.83 14.02
N GLU A 428 -21.31 30.78 13.50
CA GLU A 428 -20.17 31.62 13.91
C GLU A 428 -20.29 33.09 13.51
N ASP A 429 -21.09 33.43 12.48
CA ASP A 429 -21.27 34.82 12.03
C ASP A 429 -21.96 35.69 13.09
N CYS A 430 -22.72 35.05 14.00
CA CYS A 430 -23.32 35.71 15.13
C CYS A 430 -23.54 34.76 16.31
N ASN A 431 -22.63 34.81 17.28
CA ASN A 431 -22.69 33.97 18.48
C ASN A 431 -23.79 34.43 19.43
N SER A 432 -24.01 35.75 19.53
CA SER A 432 -25.06 36.30 20.37
C SER A 432 -25.51 37.68 19.92
N TYR A 433 -26.82 37.89 19.88
CA TYR A 433 -27.42 39.19 19.64
C TYR A 433 -28.70 39.35 20.49
N PRO A 434 -28.77 40.35 21.39
CA PRO A 434 -29.78 40.38 22.45
C PRO A 434 -31.17 40.88 22.05
N HIS A 435 -31.34 41.43 20.83
CA HIS A 435 -32.57 42.14 20.46
C HIS A 435 -33.41 41.46 19.37
N CYS A 436 -32.97 40.32 18.85
CA CYS A 436 -33.72 39.52 17.89
C CYS A 436 -34.29 38.26 18.55
N GLY A 437 -35.18 38.42 19.53
CA GLY A 437 -35.81 37.31 20.26
C GLY A 437 -36.59 37.71 21.49
#